data_AF-A0A928BVU5-F1
#
_entry.id   AF-A0A928BVU5-F1
#
_cell.length_a   1.000
_cell.length_b   1.000
_cell.length_c   1.000
_cell.angle_alpha   90.00
_cell.angle_beta   90.00
_cell.angle_gamma   90.00
#
_symmetry.space_group_name_H-M   'P 1'
#
loop_
_entity.id
_entity.type
_entity.pdbx_description
1 polymer ?
#
loop_
_entity_poly.entity_id
_entity_poly.type
_entity_poly.pdbx_seq_one_letter_code
_entity_poly.pdbx_strand_id
1 'polypeptide(L)' 'MPKATTTRTQPVRHSRVVCLVSEEEMRIIDEYLKKYRITNKSNWMRETLLSFIYKNLDEDYPTLFGEHDMRR' A
#
# COMPACT_ATOMS: atom_id res chain seq x y z
N MET A 1 34.99 13.67 -19.65
CA MET A 1 34.46 12.51 -18.89
C MET A 1 32.96 12.68 -18.73
N PRO A 2 32.10 11.94 -19.46
CA PRO A 2 30.65 12.01 -19.21
C PRO A 2 30.32 11.28 -17.89
N LYS A 3 29.58 11.96 -17.01
CA LYS A 3 29.14 11.41 -15.72
C LYS A 3 27.98 10.42 -15.97
N ALA A 4 28.14 9.18 -15.54
CA ALA A 4 27.07 8.20 -15.56
C ALA A 4 26.01 8.58 -14.52
N THR A 5 24.85 9.05 -14.98
CA THR A 5 23.68 9.27 -14.12
C THR A 5 22.95 7.95 -14.00
N THR A 6 23.13 7.22 -12.90
CA THR A 6 22.34 6.02 -12.58
C THR A 6 20.90 6.44 -12.30
N THR A 7 20.06 6.46 -13.33
CA THR A 7 18.61 6.57 -13.18
C THR A 7 18.10 5.28 -12.52
N ARG A 8 17.67 5.36 -11.26
CA ARG A 8 16.97 4.27 -10.57
C ARG A 8 15.61 4.06 -11.24
N THR A 9 15.56 3.20 -12.25
CA THR A 9 14.34 2.89 -13.00
C THR A 9 13.33 2.24 -12.05
N GLN A 10 12.25 2.94 -11.70
CA GLN A 10 11.17 2.32 -10.94
C GLN A 10 10.58 1.17 -11.77
N PRO A 11 10.24 0.02 -11.16
CA PRO A 11 9.68 -1.10 -11.89
C PRO A 11 8.36 -0.68 -12.55
N VAL A 12 8.25 -0.95 -13.84
CA VAL A 12 7.06 -0.64 -14.63
C VAL A 12 5.92 -1.56 -14.21
N ARG A 13 4.72 -1.00 -14.05
CA ARG A 13 3.55 -1.72 -13.57
C ARG A 13 2.74 -2.20 -14.76
N HIS A 14 2.74 -3.52 -15.00
CA HIS A 14 2.08 -4.13 -16.16
C HIS A 14 0.69 -4.70 -15.87
N SER A 15 0.39 -5.01 -14.62
CA SER A 15 -0.87 -5.64 -14.22
C SER A 15 -1.92 -4.60 -13.86
N ARG A 16 -3.16 -4.81 -14.35
CA ARG A 16 -4.31 -3.95 -14.08
C ARG A 16 -5.18 -4.58 -12.99
N VAL A 17 -5.54 -3.77 -12.01
CA VAL A 17 -6.53 -4.11 -10.98
C VAL A 17 -7.68 -3.11 -11.12
N VAL A 18 -8.91 -3.63 -11.15
CA VAL A 18 -10.14 -2.83 -11.27
C VAL A 18 -11.03 -3.15 -10.08
N CYS A 19 -11.58 -2.12 -9.45
CA CYS A 19 -12.54 -2.23 -8.36
C CYS A 19 -13.76 -1.37 -8.71
N LEU A 20 -14.94 -1.97 -8.63
CA LEU A 20 -16.21 -1.26 -8.75
C LEU A 20 -16.69 -0.93 -7.34
N VAL A 21 -17.13 0.30 -7.14
CA VAL A 21 -17.66 0.80 -5.88
C VAL A 21 -18.97 1.53 -6.17
N SER A 22 -19.87 1.56 -5.19
CA SER A 22 -21.08 2.36 -5.22
C SER A 22 -20.77 3.86 -5.18
N GLU A 23 -21.78 4.68 -5.52
CA GLU A 23 -21.66 6.14 -5.46
C GLU A 23 -21.34 6.65 -4.04
N GLU A 24 -21.94 6.03 -3.03
CA GLU A 24 -21.71 6.39 -1.63
C GLU A 24 -20.27 6.08 -1.19
N GLU A 25 -19.76 4.89 -1.52
CA GLU A 25 -18.36 4.52 -1.25
C GLU A 25 -17.40 5.47 -1.96
N MET A 26 -17.68 5.82 -3.21
CA MET A 26 -16.88 6.77 -3.98
C MET A 26 -16.85 8.16 -3.32
N ARG A 27 -18.00 8.64 -2.83
CA ARG A 27 -18.12 9.91 -2.13
C ARG A 27 -17.28 9.93 -0.85
N ILE A 28 -17.36 8.88 -0.04
CA ILE A 28 -16.57 8.75 1.19
C ILE A 28 -15.07 8.78 0.86
N ILE A 29 -14.65 8.04 -0.16
CA ILE A 29 -13.25 8.03 -0.62
C ILE A 29 -12.81 9.43 -1.04
N ASP A 30 -13.60 10.13 -1.86
CA ASP A 30 -13.22 11.45 -2.37
C ASP A 30 -13.18 12.52 -1.26
N GLU A 31 -14.13 12.48 -0.31
CA GLU A 31 -14.10 13.36 0.87
C GLU A 31 -12.86 13.10 1.73
N TYR A 32 -12.48 11.83 1.94
CA TYR A 32 -11.25 11.46 2.64
C TYR A 32 -10.00 12.00 1.93
N LEU A 33 -9.87 11.75 0.63
CA LEU A 33 -8.72 12.20 -0.16
C LEU A 33 -8.60 13.73 -0.14
N LYS A 34 -9.74 14.43 -0.25
CA LYS A 34 -9.78 15.89 -0.18
C LYS A 34 -9.36 16.40 1.20
N LYS A 35 -9.84 15.79 2.29
CA LYS A 35 -9.50 16.17 3.67
C LYS A 35 -7.99 16.13 3.92
N TYR A 36 -7.32 15.08 3.43
CA TYR A 36 -5.87 14.90 3.60
C TYR A 36 -5.03 15.44 2.44
N ARG A 37 -5.65 16.16 1.49
CA ARG A 37 -4.99 16.77 0.32
C ARG A 37 -4.21 15.76 -0.54
N ILE A 38 -4.75 14.55 -0.65
CA ILE A 38 -4.16 13.47 -1.44
C ILE A 38 -4.62 13.66 -2.89
N THR A 39 -3.67 13.90 -3.78
CA THR A 39 -3.95 14.18 -5.20
C THR A 39 -3.89 12.93 -6.08
N ASN A 40 -3.09 11.93 -5.69
CA ASN A 40 -2.91 10.71 -6.46
C ASN A 40 -3.70 9.54 -5.86
N LYS A 41 -4.95 9.40 -6.34
CA LYS A 41 -5.87 8.34 -5.89
C LYS A 41 -5.31 6.93 -6.13
N SER A 42 -4.74 6.67 -7.31
CA SER A 42 -4.18 5.36 -7.65
C SER A 42 -3.00 4.97 -6.76
N ASN A 43 -2.14 5.94 -6.40
CA ASN A 43 -1.03 5.69 -5.49
C ASN A 43 -1.53 5.39 -4.08
N TRP A 44 -2.46 6.22 -3.58
CA TRP A 44 -3.06 6.03 -2.27
C TRP A 44 -3.78 4.69 -2.12
N MET A 45 -4.59 4.30 -3.13
CA MET A 45 -5.28 2.99 -3.13
C MET A 45 -4.28 1.84 -3.05
N ARG A 46 -3.19 1.91 -3.82
CA ARG A 46 -2.15 0.86 -3.81
C ARG A 46 -1.43 0.80 -2.48
N GLU A 47 -0.99 1.94 -1.95
CA GLU A 47 -0.29 2.01 -0.67
C GLU A 47 -1.17 1.51 0.46
N THR A 48 -2.44 1.88 0.48
CA THR A 48 -3.42 1.45 1.49
C THR A 48 -3.62 -0.07 1.43
N LEU A 49 -3.87 -0.61 0.23
CA LEU A 49 -4.06 -2.05 0.04
C LEU A 49 -2.82 -2.85 0.45
N LEU A 50 -1.64 -2.43 -0.02
CA LEU A 50 -0.38 -3.10 0.32
C LEU A 50 -0.08 -3.00 1.82
N SER A 51 -0.28 -1.83 2.42
CA SER A 51 -0.05 -1.63 3.87
C SER A 51 -0.95 -2.53 4.70
N PHE A 52 -2.21 -2.71 4.28
CA PHE A 52 -3.14 -3.63 4.94
C PHE A 52 -2.68 -5.08 4.80
N ILE A 53 -2.34 -5.53 3.58
CA ILE A 53 -1.85 -6.89 3.33
C ILE A 53 -0.59 -7.18 4.14
N TYR A 54 0.40 -6.27 4.13
CA TYR A 54 1.64 -6.47 4.87
C TYR A 54 1.42 -6.56 6.37
N LYS A 55 0.54 -5.72 6.94
CA LYS A 55 0.22 -5.80 8.37
C LYS A 55 -0.41 -7.14 8.74
N ASN A 56 -1.40 -7.59 7.97
CA ASN A 56 -2.02 -8.90 8.23
C ASN A 56 -1.01 -10.03 8.07
N LEU A 57 -0.15 -9.99 7.05
CA LEU A 57 0.88 -11.02 6.85
C LEU A 57 1.93 -11.04 7.95
N ASP A 58 2.26 -9.88 8.53
CA ASP A 58 3.18 -9.77 9.66
C ASP A 58 2.55 -10.32 10.95
N GLU A 59 1.26 -10.02 11.17
CA GLU A 59 0.48 -10.57 12.28
C GLU A 59 0.29 -12.10 12.18
N ASP A 60 0.05 -12.62 10.97
CA ASP A 60 -0.12 -14.05 10.69
C ASP A 60 1.22 -14.78 10.53
N TYR A 61 2.36 -14.08 10.63
CA TYR A 61 3.67 -14.70 10.41
C TYR A 61 3.98 -15.67 11.57
N PRO A 62 4.19 -16.97 11.31
CA PRO A 62 4.48 -17.93 12.37
C PRO A 62 5.81 -17.56 13.01
N THR A 63 5.75 -17.08 14.26
CA THR A 63 6.94 -16.77 15.04
C THR A 63 7.57 -18.06 15.57
N LEU A 64 8.91 -18.10 15.62
CA LEU A 64 9.67 -19.29 16.06
C LEU A 64 9.36 -19.68 17.53
N PHE A 65 8.85 -18.72 18.30
CA PHE A 65 8.46 -18.82 19.70
C PHE A 65 7.13 -18.09 19.84
N GLY A 66 6.15 -18.69 20.51
CA GLY A 66 4.90 -17.97 20.82
C GLY A 66 5.15 -16.83 21.81
N GLU A 67 4.19 -15.91 21.98
CA GLU A 67 4.31 -14.82 22.96
C GLU A 67 4.64 -15.31 24.39
N HIS A 68 4.21 -16.53 24.72
CA HIS A 68 4.49 -17.17 26.00
C HIS A 68 5.95 -17.64 26.15
N ASP A 69 6.65 -17.94 25.06
CA ASP A 69 8.03 -18.43 25.07
C ASP A 69 9.04 -17.28 25.10
N MET A 70 8.69 -16.08 24.62
CA MET A 70 9.58 -14.91 24.62
C MET A 70 9.69 -14.16 25.96
N ARG A 71 8.78 -14.40 26.91
CA ARG A 71 8.74 -13.71 28.23
C ARG A 71 9.39 -14.49 29.37
N ARG A 72 10.15 -15.54 29.08
CA ARG A 72 10.78 -16.41 30.08
C ARG A 72 12.27 -16.17 30.22
#